data_AF-A0A9X3X0K6-F1
#
_entry.id   AF-A0A9X3X0K6-F1
#
_cell.length_a   1.000
_cell.length_b   1.000
_cell.length_c   1.000
_cell.angle_alpha   90.00
_cell.angle_beta   90.00
_cell.angle_gamma   90.00
#
_symmetry.space_group_name_H-M   'P 1'
#
loop_
_entity.id
_entity.type
_entity.pdbx_description
1 polymer ?
#
loop_
_entity_poly.entity_id
_entity_poly.type
_entity_poly.pdbx_seq_one_letter_code
_entity_poly.pdbx_strand_id
1 'polypeptide(L)'
;MERSFSNDALPLHDLILRSFRQRDALFHLVLATYRVELTGVLSRAAKTGFELGDANTVIDLADQIASAARAVDLTAIRKDALSLRTFASAAQDGGEQEEGKVLLAGLRLIDRILDEAKERAKAAEPSTPLVLN
;
A
#
# COMPACT_ATOMS: atom_id res chain seq x y z
N MET A 1 -16.66 -17.89 -26.12
CA MET A 1 -16.88 -17.04 -24.92
C MET A 1 -15.53 -16.64 -24.39
N GLU A 2 -14.96 -15.57 -24.95
CA GLU A 2 -13.70 -14.99 -24.48
C GLU A 2 -14.00 -14.21 -23.21
N ARG A 3 -13.40 -14.64 -22.09
CA ARG A 3 -13.42 -13.84 -20.87
C ARG A 3 -12.48 -12.67 -21.11
N SER A 4 -13.07 -11.50 -21.37
CA SER A 4 -12.38 -10.22 -21.30
C SER A 4 -11.86 -10.07 -19.86
N PHE A 5 -10.57 -10.29 -19.67
CA PHE A 5 -9.90 -10.01 -18.41
C PHE A 5 -9.64 -8.51 -18.37
N SER A 6 -10.28 -7.83 -17.43
CA SER A 6 -10.07 -6.40 -17.16
C SER A 6 -8.58 -6.16 -16.96
N ASN A 7 -7.99 -5.29 -17.79
CA ASN A 7 -6.56 -5.07 -17.94
C ASN A 7 -5.91 -4.26 -16.78
N ASP A 8 -6.53 -4.27 -15.60
CA ASP A 8 -6.20 -3.38 -14.47
C ASP A 8 -5.74 -4.14 -13.21
N ALA A 9 -5.63 -5.46 -13.27
CA ALA A 9 -5.08 -6.24 -12.18
C ALA A 9 -3.58 -6.49 -12.41
N LEU A 10 -2.74 -5.98 -11.50
CA LEU A 10 -1.31 -6.23 -11.51
C LEU A 10 -1.05 -7.75 -11.56
N PRO A 11 -0.08 -8.24 -12.37
CA PRO A 11 0.13 -9.66 -12.61
C PRO A 11 0.27 -10.50 -11.33
N LEU A 12 0.86 -9.91 -10.28
CA LEU A 12 1.00 -10.53 -8.96
C LEU A 12 -0.33 -10.65 -8.21
N HIS A 13 -1.16 -9.61 -8.20
CA HIS A 13 -2.46 -9.64 -7.50
C HIS A 13 -3.38 -10.67 -8.13
N ASP A 14 -3.39 -10.70 -9.47
CA ASP A 14 -4.17 -11.67 -10.23
C ASP A 14 -3.70 -13.11 -9.97
N LEU A 15 -2.38 -13.32 -9.87
CA LEU A 15 -1.81 -14.61 -9.50
C LEU A 15 -2.21 -15.03 -8.08
N ILE A 16 -2.16 -14.11 -7.10
CA ILE A 16 -2.59 -14.38 -5.71
C ILE A 16 -4.05 -14.80 -5.69
N LEU A 17 -4.92 -14.03 -6.35
CA LEU A 17 -6.36 -14.29 -6.40
C LEU A 17 -6.69 -15.61 -7.10
N ARG A 18 -5.93 -16.02 -8.13
CA ARG A 18 -6.24 -17.24 -8.89
C ARG A 18 -5.67 -18.49 -8.26
N SER A 19 -4.44 -18.43 -7.73
CA SER A 19 -3.63 -19.63 -7.52
C SER A 19 -3.42 -20.01 -6.05
N PHE A 20 -3.68 -19.11 -5.11
CA PHE A 20 -3.35 -19.36 -3.70
C PHE A 20 -4.60 -19.51 -2.84
N ARG A 21 -4.54 -20.39 -1.84
CA ARG A 21 -5.60 -20.57 -0.82
C ARG A 21 -5.50 -19.53 0.31
N GLN A 22 -4.28 -19.14 0.67
CA GLN A 22 -4.02 -18.16 1.74
C GLN A 22 -3.91 -16.73 1.17
N ARG A 23 -4.92 -16.31 0.41
CA ARG A 23 -4.91 -15.05 -0.34
C ARG A 23 -4.72 -13.85 0.57
N ASP A 24 -5.45 -13.81 1.67
CA ASP A 24 -5.41 -12.68 2.61
C ASP A 24 -4.00 -12.51 3.19
N ALA A 25 -3.38 -13.60 3.64
CA ALA A 25 -2.02 -13.55 4.18
C ALA A 25 -0.99 -13.04 3.17
N LEU A 26 -1.12 -13.45 1.90
CA LEU A 26 -0.27 -12.98 0.82
C LEU A 26 -0.51 -11.51 0.50
N PHE A 27 -1.75 -11.04 0.48
CA PHE A 27 -2.05 -9.61 0.27
C PHE A 27 -1.54 -8.72 1.40
N HIS A 28 -1.59 -9.18 2.65
CA HIS A 28 -0.94 -8.47 3.76
C HIS A 28 0.60 -8.43 3.61
N LEU A 29 1.22 -9.51 3.11
CA LEU A 29 2.64 -9.50 2.80
C LEU A 29 2.97 -8.52 1.67
N VAL A 30 2.18 -8.50 0.61
CA VAL A 30 2.30 -7.54 -0.50
C VAL A 30 2.17 -6.10 -0.01
N LEU A 31 1.19 -5.81 0.85
CA LEU A 31 1.04 -4.48 1.47
C LEU A 31 2.28 -4.10 2.31
N ALA A 32 2.87 -5.05 3.04
CA ALA A 32 4.10 -4.81 3.78
C ALA A 32 5.28 -4.49 2.85
N THR A 33 5.39 -5.18 1.70
CA THR A 33 6.41 -4.90 0.67
C THR A 33 6.24 -3.51 0.09
N TYR A 34 5.05 -3.15 -0.38
CA TYR A 34 4.79 -1.83 -0.96
C TYR A 34 4.99 -0.70 0.05
N ARG A 35 4.69 -0.93 1.34
CA ARG A 35 5.02 0.02 2.40
C ARG A 35 6.52 0.29 2.49
N VAL A 36 7.35 -0.76 2.40
CA VAL A 36 8.82 -0.63 2.45
C VAL A 36 9.33 0.15 1.23
N GLU A 37 8.83 -0.17 0.03
CA GLU A 37 9.20 0.54 -1.19
C GLU A 37 8.80 2.02 -1.13
N LEU A 38 7.57 2.31 -0.70
CA LEU A 38 7.09 3.66 -0.48
C LEU A 38 7.96 4.40 0.54
N THR A 39 8.32 3.76 1.65
CA THR A 39 9.23 4.34 2.65
C THR A 39 10.58 4.70 2.04
N GLY A 40 11.13 3.86 1.16
CA GLY A 40 12.38 4.12 0.46
C GLY A 40 12.31 5.36 -0.43
N VAL A 41 11.26 5.46 -1.25
CA VAL A 41 11.00 6.61 -2.14
C VAL A 41 10.87 7.90 -1.33
N LEU A 42 10.01 7.91 -0.30
CA LEU A 42 9.78 9.11 0.53
C LEU A 42 11.04 9.47 1.35
N SER A 43 11.78 8.48 1.85
CA SER A 43 13.02 8.75 2.61
C SER A 43 14.10 9.36 1.73
N ARG A 44 14.22 8.94 0.46
CA ARG A 44 15.13 9.58 -0.49
C ARG A 44 14.63 11.00 -0.79
N ALA A 45 13.37 11.15 -1.16
CA ALA A 45 12.79 12.45 -1.52
C ALA A 45 12.90 13.48 -0.38
N ALA A 46 12.74 13.05 0.87
CA ALA A 46 12.93 13.93 2.03
C ALA A 46 14.38 14.41 2.24
N LYS A 47 15.38 13.71 1.68
CA LYS A 47 16.81 14.07 1.79
C LYS A 47 17.29 14.91 0.61
N THR A 48 16.81 14.63 -0.59
CA THR A 48 17.36 15.19 -1.84
C THR A 48 16.34 15.99 -2.66
N GLY A 49 15.09 16.10 -2.21
CA GLY A 49 13.97 16.58 -3.01
C GLY A 49 13.39 15.48 -3.91
N PHE A 50 12.22 15.73 -4.51
CA PHE A 50 11.68 14.80 -5.52
C PHE A 50 12.51 14.84 -6.80
N GLU A 51 12.94 13.67 -7.25
CA GLU A 51 13.60 13.51 -8.54
C GLU A 51 12.59 13.23 -9.67
N LEU A 52 13.03 13.41 -10.91
CA LEU A 52 12.22 13.07 -12.08
C LEU A 52 11.82 11.60 -12.04
N GLY A 53 10.52 11.32 -12.01
CA GLY A 53 9.97 9.96 -11.94
C GLY A 53 9.60 9.48 -10.53
N ASP A 54 9.93 10.24 -9.48
CA ASP A 54 9.52 9.91 -8.11
C ASP A 54 8.00 9.98 -7.96
N ALA A 55 7.38 11.03 -8.51
CA ALA A 55 5.93 11.15 -8.54
C ALA A 55 5.26 9.97 -9.26
N ASN A 56 5.82 9.51 -10.39
CA ASN A 56 5.31 8.32 -11.11
C ASN A 56 5.43 7.07 -10.26
N THR A 57 6.58 6.87 -9.61
CA THR A 57 6.80 5.73 -8.72
C THR A 57 5.80 5.73 -7.55
N VAL A 58 5.53 6.90 -6.97
CA VAL A 58 4.51 7.03 -5.90
C VAL A 58 3.11 6.75 -6.43
N ILE A 59 2.75 7.23 -7.62
CA ILE A 59 1.46 6.95 -8.28
C ILE A 59 1.29 5.45 -8.47
N ASP A 60 2.29 4.79 -9.04
CA ASP A 60 2.27 3.35 -9.29
C ASP A 60 2.08 2.60 -7.97
N LEU A 61 2.93 2.86 -6.98
CA LEU A 61 2.83 2.26 -5.63
C LEU A 61 1.47 2.50 -4.99
N ALA A 62 0.91 3.72 -5.11
CA ALA A 62 -0.40 4.04 -4.58
C ALA A 62 -1.51 3.22 -5.26
N ASP A 63 -1.45 3.03 -6.58
CA ASP A 63 -2.37 2.17 -7.32
C ASP A 63 -2.22 0.68 -6.91
N GLN A 64 -0.98 0.21 -6.69
CA GLN A 64 -0.75 -1.16 -6.22
C GLN A 64 -1.28 -1.36 -4.79
N ILE A 65 -1.01 -0.43 -3.88
CA ILE A 65 -1.52 -0.48 -2.50
C ILE A 65 -3.05 -0.44 -2.50
N ALA A 66 -3.68 0.43 -3.30
CA ALA A 66 -5.14 0.51 -3.38
C ALA A 66 -5.77 -0.79 -3.90
N SER A 67 -5.14 -1.42 -4.89
CA SER A 67 -5.57 -2.71 -5.45
C SER A 67 -5.41 -3.84 -4.44
N ALA A 68 -4.27 -3.93 -3.75
CA ALA A 68 -4.03 -4.93 -2.71
C ALA A 68 -5.00 -4.76 -1.53
N ALA A 69 -5.19 -3.52 -1.05
CA ALA A 69 -6.13 -3.20 0.04
C ALA A 69 -7.58 -3.54 -0.32
N ARG A 70 -7.98 -3.36 -1.59
CA ARG A 70 -9.30 -3.78 -2.08
C ARG A 70 -9.47 -5.30 -2.01
N ALA A 71 -8.43 -6.07 -2.31
CA ALA A 71 -8.52 -7.53 -2.34
C ALA A 71 -8.73 -8.17 -0.97
N VAL A 72 -8.47 -7.43 0.11
CA VAL A 72 -8.65 -7.85 1.51
C VAL A 72 -9.55 -6.89 2.31
N ASP A 73 -10.41 -6.14 1.63
CA ASP A 73 -11.43 -5.25 2.23
C ASP A 73 -10.92 -4.15 3.19
N LEU A 74 -9.66 -3.74 3.06
CA LEU A 74 -9.02 -2.69 3.87
C LEU A 74 -9.37 -1.29 3.34
N THR A 75 -10.63 -0.88 3.53
CA THR A 75 -11.19 0.34 2.94
C THR A 75 -10.43 1.61 3.32
N ALA A 76 -9.95 1.72 4.56
CA ALA A 76 -9.23 2.90 5.04
C ALA A 76 -7.86 3.05 4.34
N ILE A 77 -7.12 1.96 4.17
CA ILE A 77 -5.84 1.93 3.43
C ILE A 77 -6.07 2.27 1.97
N ARG A 78 -7.10 1.68 1.35
CA ARG A 78 -7.46 1.96 -0.05
C ARG A 78 -7.73 3.45 -0.28
N LYS A 79 -8.50 4.10 0.60
CA LYS A 79 -8.82 5.52 0.49
C LYS A 79 -7.57 6.40 0.60
N ASP A 80 -6.70 6.09 1.54
CA ASP A 80 -5.47 6.86 1.75
C ASP A 80 -4.51 6.69 0.56
N ALA A 81 -4.40 5.49 0.00
CA ALA A 81 -3.62 5.22 -1.21
C ALA A 81 -4.15 6.01 -2.41
N LEU A 82 -5.47 6.01 -2.65
CA LEU A 82 -6.05 6.83 -3.71
C LEU A 82 -5.83 8.34 -3.49
N SER A 83 -5.84 8.80 -2.24
CA SER A 83 -5.52 10.21 -1.91
C SER A 83 -4.05 10.53 -2.19
N LEU A 84 -3.14 9.64 -1.82
CA LEU A 84 -1.71 9.74 -2.13
C LEU A 84 -1.47 9.83 -3.64
N ARG A 85 -2.13 8.98 -4.43
CA ARG A 85 -2.09 9.04 -5.89
C ARG A 85 -2.48 10.41 -6.42
N THR A 86 -3.59 10.97 -5.93
CA THR A 86 -4.04 12.32 -6.33
C THR A 86 -3.00 13.38 -6.02
N PHE A 87 -2.39 13.36 -4.83
CA PHE A 87 -1.33 14.31 -4.49
C PHE A 87 -0.08 14.11 -5.34
N ALA A 88 0.32 12.87 -5.62
CA ALA A 88 1.48 12.58 -6.44
C ALA A 88 1.28 13.02 -7.90
N SER A 89 0.07 12.86 -8.45
CA SER A 89 -0.28 13.44 -9.76
C SER A 89 -0.19 14.96 -9.75
N ALA A 90 -0.67 15.64 -8.70
CA ALA A 90 -0.57 17.09 -8.59
C ALA A 90 0.88 17.59 -8.43
N ALA A 91 1.75 16.80 -7.79
CA ALA A 91 3.15 17.16 -7.57
C ALA A 91 4.00 17.13 -8.84
N GLN A 92 3.57 16.46 -9.91
CA GLN A 92 4.30 16.44 -11.19
C GLN A 92 4.50 17.85 -11.77
N ASP A 93 3.52 18.74 -11.58
CA ASP A 93 3.52 20.11 -12.12
C ASP A 93 3.50 21.19 -11.01
N GLY A 94 3.43 20.78 -9.73
CA GLY A 94 3.07 21.66 -8.61
C GLY A 94 4.20 22.15 -7.71
N GLY A 95 5.42 21.66 -7.91
CA GLY A 95 6.61 22.05 -7.14
C GLY A 95 6.58 21.65 -5.65
N GLU A 96 7.48 22.25 -4.85
CA GLU A 96 7.78 21.83 -3.47
C GLU A 96 6.56 21.75 -2.54
N GLN A 97 5.56 22.63 -2.70
CA GLN A 97 4.36 22.60 -1.86
C GLN A 97 3.54 21.33 -2.09
N GLU A 98 3.40 20.89 -3.34
CA GLU A 98 2.67 19.67 -3.66
C GLU A 98 3.48 18.43 -3.26
N GLU A 99 4.80 18.45 -3.42
CA GLU A 99 5.71 17.41 -2.91
C GLU A 99 5.54 17.19 -1.40
N GLY A 100 5.42 18.29 -0.63
CA GLY A 100 5.15 18.22 0.81
C GLY A 100 3.85 17.49 1.15
N LYS A 101 2.80 17.64 0.33
CA LYS A 101 1.54 16.90 0.51
C LYS A 101 1.71 15.42 0.21
N VAL A 102 2.52 15.07 -0.79
CA VAL A 102 2.87 13.68 -1.10
C VAL A 102 3.59 13.02 0.07
N LEU A 103 4.59 13.68 0.65
CA LEU A 103 5.31 13.19 1.83
C LEU A 103 4.37 12.93 3.00
N LEU A 104 3.50 13.90 3.33
CA LEU A 104 2.56 13.79 4.43
C LEU A 104 1.54 12.67 4.22
N ALA A 105 0.97 12.58 3.01
CA ALA A 105 0.00 11.53 2.67
C ALA A 105 0.66 10.14 2.66
N GLY A 106 1.89 10.06 2.16
CA GLY A 106 2.66 8.82 2.12
C GLY A 106 3.00 8.30 3.52
N LEU A 107 3.44 9.17 4.43
CA LEU A 107 3.66 8.81 5.84
C LEU A 107 2.39 8.30 6.52
N ARG A 108 1.26 9.00 6.33
CA ARG A 108 -0.04 8.56 6.88
C ARG A 108 -0.45 7.17 6.39
N LEU A 109 -0.22 6.89 5.10
CA LEU A 109 -0.50 5.58 4.51
C LEU A 109 0.41 4.50 5.10
N ILE A 110 1.71 4.79 5.26
CA ILE A 110 2.68 3.88 5.88
C ILE A 110 2.26 3.52 7.30
N ASP A 111 1.91 4.52 8.12
CA ASP A 111 1.47 4.32 9.50
C ASP A 111 0.21 3.46 9.55
N ARG A 112 -0.75 3.71 8.65
CA ARG A 112 -1.98 2.92 8.61
C ARG A 112 -1.75 1.45 8.22
N ILE A 113 -0.84 1.18 7.27
CA ILE A 113 -0.47 -0.20 6.93
C ILE A 113 0.24 -0.88 8.12
N LEU A 114 1.08 -0.14 8.86
CA LEU A 114 1.72 -0.64 10.08
C LEU A 114 0.71 -0.98 11.17
N ASP A 115 -0.25 -0.11 11.43
CA ASP A 115 -1.25 -0.33 12.47
C ASP A 115 -2.16 -1.51 12.14
N GLU A 116 -2.58 -1.65 10.88
CA GLU A 116 -3.32 -2.84 10.41
C GLU A 116 -2.52 -4.12 10.64
N ALA A 117 -1.22 -4.12 10.32
CA ALA A 117 -0.37 -5.29 10.55
C ALA A 117 -0.24 -5.64 12.05
N LYS A 118 -0.19 -4.63 12.94
CA LYS A 118 -0.17 -4.83 14.39
C LYS A 118 -1.50 -5.41 14.89
N GLU A 119 -2.63 -4.87 14.46
CA GLU A 119 -3.95 -5.38 14.87
C GLU A 119 -4.16 -6.82 14.41
N ARG A 120 -3.73 -7.14 13.17
CA ARG A 120 -3.73 -8.52 12.69
C ARG A 120 -2.84 -9.46 13.50
N ALA A 121 -1.64 -9.00 13.89
CA ALA A 121 -0.73 -9.80 14.71
C ALA A 121 -1.35 -10.10 16.09
N LYS A 122 -1.97 -9.11 16.74
CA LYS A 122 -2.71 -9.29 18.00
C LYS A 122 -3.86 -10.29 17.86
N ALA A 123 -4.62 -10.21 16.77
CA ALA A 123 -5.71 -11.13 16.50
C ALA A 123 -5.25 -12.58 16.23
N ALA A 124 -3.99 -12.77 15.84
CA ALA A 124 -3.40 -14.09 15.58
C ALA A 124 -2.76 -14.73 16.83
N GLU A 125 -2.60 -14.00 17.94
CA GLU A 125 -2.08 -14.57 19.19
C GLU A 125 -3.12 -15.50 19.84
N PRO A 126 -2.76 -16.76 20.17
CA PRO A 126 -3.69 -17.68 20.80
C PRO A 126 -4.03 -17.21 22.21
N SER A 127 -5.31 -16.92 22.45
CA SER A 127 -5.86 -16.62 23.78
C SER A 127 -5.80 -17.86 24.67
N THR A 128 -4.64 -18.17 25.25
CA THR A 128 -4.51 -19.26 26.22
C THR A 128 -4.10 -18.65 27.56
N PRO A 129 -4.99 -18.56 28.56
CA PRO A 129 -4.53 -18.43 29.92
C PRO A 129 -3.85 -19.77 30.27
N LEU A 130 -2.54 -19.71 30.50
CA LEU A 130 -1.81 -20.80 31.15
C LEU A 130 -2.37 -20.93 32.58
N VAL A 131 -3.42 -21.75 32.73
CA VAL A 131 -3.80 -22.27 34.04
C VAL A 131 -2.79 -23.35 34.36
N LEU A 132 -1.73 -22.97 35.08
CA LEU A 132 -0.84 -23.92 35.74
C LEU A 132 -1.58 -24.44 36.97
N ASN A 133 -2.05 -25.69 36.89
CA ASN A 133 -2.50 -26.48 38.05
C ASN A 133 -1.28 -27.05 38.79
#